data_AF-A0A954UG45-F1
#
_entry.id   AF-A0A954UG45-F1
#
_cell.length_a   1.000
_cell.length_b   1.000
_cell.length_c   1.000
_cell.angle_alpha   90.00
_cell.angle_beta   90.00
_cell.angle_gamma   90.00
#
_symmetry.space_group_name_H-M   'P 1'
#
loop_
_entity.id
_entity.type
_entity.pdbx_description
1 polymer ?
#
loop_
_entity_poly.entity_id
_entity_poly.type
_entity_poly.pdbx_seq_one_letter_code
_entity_poly.pdbx_strand_id
1 'polypeptide(L)'
;TSTQYYKAIQIAKAPRKLHGDKLTIVGHSLGGGLASTASLTCGAKAVTFNPSGPHAATVVGGGGNFRNAKTLVTVFRVKEEILTTLEDGRRFALIGLLMPDSVGRQFELPAAGSRSLLTPFQLHGMDFVLLGLETLQ
;
A
#
# COMPACT_ATOMS: atom_id res chain seq x y z
N THR A 1 0.89 11.78 15.05
CA THR A 1 1.32 10.38 14.90
C THR A 1 0.14 9.47 15.09
N SER A 2 0.00 8.43 14.27
CA SER A 2 -1.21 7.61 14.23
C SER A 2 -0.99 6.28 14.99
N THR A 3 -1.81 6.03 16.01
CA THR A 3 -1.69 4.90 16.95
C THR A 3 -1.63 3.53 16.25
N GLN A 4 -2.36 3.36 15.14
CA GLN A 4 -2.38 2.09 14.38
C GLN A 4 -1.04 1.76 13.71
N TYR A 5 -0.29 2.76 13.23
CA TYR A 5 1.01 2.53 12.60
C TYR A 5 2.05 2.04 13.61
N TYR A 6 2.05 2.58 14.84
CA TYR A 6 2.91 2.06 15.90
C TYR A 6 2.53 0.65 16.34
N LYS A 7 1.22 0.35 16.44
CA LYS A 7 0.75 -1.01 16.74
C LYS A 7 1.22 -2.00 15.67
N ALA A 8 1.13 -1.64 14.39
CA ALA A 8 1.61 -2.48 13.29
C ALA A 8 3.10 -2.80 13.43
N ILE A 9 3.94 -1.82 13.79
CA ILE A 9 5.36 -2.03 14.07
C ILE A 9 5.55 -3.05 15.21
N GLN A 10 4.84 -2.90 16.33
CA GLN A 10 5.03 -3.81 17.48
C GLN A 10 4.59 -5.24 17.17
N ILE A 11 3.46 -5.40 16.46
CA ILE A 11 2.94 -6.70 16.06
C ILE A 11 3.93 -7.42 15.13
N ALA A 12 4.57 -6.71 14.20
CA ALA A 12 5.48 -7.32 13.23
C ALA A 12 6.83 -7.78 13.83
N LYS A 13 7.26 -7.22 14.96
CA LYS A 13 8.56 -7.57 15.57
C LYS A 13 8.66 -9.03 16.00
N ALA A 14 7.64 -9.58 16.65
CA ALA A 14 7.68 -10.95 17.15
C ALA A 14 7.71 -11.99 16.01
N PRO A 15 6.83 -11.93 15.00
CA PRO A 15 6.92 -12.79 13.81
C PRO A 15 8.23 -12.61 13.05
N ARG A 16 8.76 -11.38 12.96
CA ARG A 16 10.05 -11.14 12.29
C ARG A 16 11.18 -11.85 13.02
N LYS A 17 11.20 -11.81 14.35
CA LYS A 17 12.18 -12.52 15.17
C LYS A 17 12.07 -14.03 15.01
N LEU A 18 10.85 -14.57 14.89
CA LEU A 18 10.60 -16.00 14.79
C LEU A 18 10.85 -16.58 13.40
N HIS A 19 10.47 -15.86 12.35
CA HIS A 19 10.46 -16.37 10.97
C HIS A 19 11.53 -15.74 10.07
N GLY A 20 12.22 -14.68 10.52
CA GLY A 20 13.25 -14.00 9.75
C GLY A 20 12.75 -13.54 8.39
N ASP A 21 13.46 -13.94 7.33
CA ASP A 21 13.15 -13.58 5.95
C ASP A 21 12.00 -14.39 5.32
N LYS A 22 11.46 -15.39 6.05
CA LYS A 22 10.25 -16.10 5.63
C LYS A 22 8.97 -15.31 5.94
N LEU A 23 9.05 -14.22 6.70
CA LEU A 23 7.91 -13.35 6.97
C LEU A 23 7.66 -12.41 5.77
N THR A 24 6.44 -12.45 5.26
CA THR A 24 5.90 -11.42 4.35
C THR A 24 4.67 -10.79 4.97
N ILE A 25 4.64 -9.46 5.03
CA ILE A 25 3.51 -8.68 5.56
C ILE A 25 2.65 -8.24 4.38
N VAL A 26 1.34 -8.48 4.45
CA VAL A 26 0.41 -8.11 3.38
C VAL A 26 -0.61 -7.09 3.86
N GLY A 27 -1.07 -6.21 2.96
CA GLY A 27 -2.07 -5.22 3.30
C GLY A 27 -2.64 -4.47 2.11
N HIS A 28 -3.90 -4.09 2.23
CA HIS A 28 -4.64 -3.31 1.23
C HIS A 28 -5.01 -1.93 1.78
N SER A 29 -5.06 -0.89 0.93
CA SER A 29 -5.48 0.46 1.33
C SER A 29 -4.71 0.97 2.55
N LEU A 30 -5.39 1.38 3.63
CA LEU A 30 -4.79 1.72 4.92
C LEU A 30 -3.90 0.59 5.47
N GLY A 31 -4.35 -0.66 5.36
CA GLY A 31 -3.57 -1.84 5.74
C GLY A 31 -2.26 -1.95 4.96
N GLY A 32 -2.22 -1.46 3.71
CA GLY A 32 -1.01 -1.37 2.91
C GLY A 32 0.00 -0.35 3.46
N GLY A 33 -0.47 0.79 3.95
CA GLY A 33 0.37 1.77 4.66
C GLY A 33 0.94 1.21 5.97
N LEU A 34 0.11 0.47 6.73
CA LEU A 34 0.53 -0.21 7.95
C LEU A 34 1.58 -1.30 7.67
N ALA A 35 1.34 -2.13 6.65
CA ALA A 35 2.24 -3.18 6.22
C ALA A 35 3.59 -2.61 5.76
N SER A 36 3.57 -1.56 4.93
CA SER A 36 4.76 -0.85 4.49
C SER A 36 5.53 -0.27 5.68
N THR A 37 4.85 0.37 6.62
CA THR A 37 5.49 0.94 7.81
C THR A 37 6.15 -0.14 8.67
N ALA A 38 5.44 -1.22 8.95
CA ALA A 38 5.98 -2.34 9.71
C ALA A 38 7.20 -2.97 9.01
N SER A 39 7.13 -3.16 7.69
CA SER A 39 8.22 -3.67 6.86
C SER A 39 9.47 -2.79 6.91
N LEU A 40 9.31 -1.48 6.70
CA LEU A 40 10.41 -0.51 6.74
C LEU A 40 11.07 -0.39 8.12
N THR A 41 10.35 -0.73 9.19
CA THR A 41 10.88 -0.71 10.55
C THR A 41 11.52 -2.03 10.97
N CYS A 42 10.93 -3.19 10.66
CA CYS A 42 11.44 -4.48 11.12
C CYS A 42 12.30 -5.22 10.07
N GLY A 43 12.36 -4.72 8.84
CA GLY A 43 13.14 -5.31 7.74
C GLY A 43 12.50 -6.53 7.08
N ALA A 44 11.24 -6.86 7.40
CA ALA A 44 10.48 -7.90 6.70
C ALA A 44 10.05 -7.42 5.31
N LYS A 45 9.82 -8.34 4.37
CA LYS A 45 9.21 -8.00 3.08
C LYS A 45 7.72 -7.65 3.27
N ALA A 46 7.22 -6.75 2.44
CA ALA A 46 5.80 -6.47 2.33
C ALA A 46 5.31 -6.52 0.88
N VAL A 47 4.09 -7.02 0.71
CA VAL A 47 3.34 -6.95 -0.55
C VAL A 47 2.04 -6.21 -0.26
N THR A 48 1.78 -5.15 -1.00
CA THR A 48 0.68 -4.25 -0.72
C THR A 48 -0.14 -3.98 -1.96
N PHE A 49 -1.44 -3.77 -1.78
CA PHE A 49 -2.42 -3.66 -2.85
C PHE A 49 -3.18 -2.36 -2.70
N ASN A 50 -3.20 -1.51 -3.73
CA ASN A 50 -3.79 -0.18 -3.68
C ASN A 50 -3.48 0.57 -2.37
N PRO A 51 -2.21 0.58 -1.91
CA PRO A 51 -1.89 1.01 -0.55
C PRO A 51 -1.97 2.53 -0.40
N SER A 52 -2.37 2.96 0.79
CA SER A 52 -2.01 4.29 1.27
C SER A 52 -0.52 4.34 1.61
N GLY A 53 0.09 5.52 1.54
CA GLY A 53 1.47 5.70 1.94
C GLY A 53 1.74 5.44 3.42
N PRO A 54 3.00 5.15 3.78
CA PRO A 54 3.40 5.05 5.17
C PRO A 54 3.47 6.43 5.83
N HIS A 55 3.24 6.48 7.14
CA HIS A 55 3.44 7.71 7.91
C HIS A 55 4.93 7.91 8.22
N ALA A 56 5.59 8.84 7.51
CA ALA A 56 7.04 9.04 7.59
C ALA A 56 7.59 9.20 9.01
N ALA A 57 6.95 10.04 9.84
CA ALA A 57 7.38 10.23 11.23
C ALA A 57 7.27 8.93 12.07
N THR A 58 6.33 8.03 11.76
CA THR A 58 6.18 6.76 12.47
C THR A 58 7.23 5.74 12.02
N VAL A 59 7.58 5.72 10.72
CA VAL A 59 8.71 4.90 10.23
C VAL A 59 9.99 5.32 10.93
N VAL A 60 10.32 6.61 10.91
CA VAL A 60 11.55 7.16 11.53
C VAL A 60 11.52 6.98 13.04
N GLY A 61 10.42 7.34 13.70
CA GLY A 61 10.27 7.18 15.16
C GLY A 61 10.24 5.72 15.62
N GLY A 62 9.93 4.78 14.72
CA GLY A 62 10.03 3.35 14.97
C GLY A 62 11.44 2.76 14.78
N GLY A 63 12.41 3.55 14.31
CA GLY A 63 13.77 3.11 13.97
C GLY A 63 13.93 2.61 12.55
N GLY A 64 12.90 2.76 11.70
CA GLY A 64 12.93 2.42 10.28
C GLY A 64 13.46 3.56 9.41
N ASN A 65 13.68 3.27 8.14
CA ASN A 65 14.03 4.27 7.13
C ASN A 65 13.54 3.84 5.74
N PHE A 66 13.62 4.76 4.77
CA PHE A 66 13.12 4.56 3.42
C PHE A 66 14.18 4.06 2.43
N ARG A 67 15.44 3.87 2.86
CA ARG A 67 16.56 3.52 1.97
C ARG A 67 16.31 2.22 1.22
N ASN A 68 15.74 1.24 1.92
CA ASN A 68 15.45 -0.09 1.40
C ASN A 68 14.00 -0.25 0.96
N ALA A 69 13.23 0.85 0.79
CA ALA A 69 11.82 0.75 0.47
C ALA A 69 11.57 -0.05 -0.83
N LYS A 70 12.37 0.19 -1.88
CA LYS A 70 12.24 -0.52 -3.17
C LYS A 70 12.57 -2.02 -3.10
N THR A 71 13.33 -2.46 -2.09
CA THR A 71 13.69 -3.88 -1.91
C THR A 71 12.77 -4.59 -0.93
N LEU A 72 12.24 -3.87 0.06
CA LEU A 72 11.38 -4.43 1.10
C LEU A 72 9.90 -4.39 0.74
N VAL A 73 9.43 -3.35 0.03
CA VAL A 73 8.00 -3.14 -0.22
C VAL A 73 7.71 -3.28 -1.71
N THR A 74 6.85 -4.25 -2.03
CA THR A 74 6.22 -4.41 -3.34
C THR A 74 4.81 -3.83 -3.28
N VAL A 75 4.48 -2.99 -4.25
CA VAL A 75 3.19 -2.31 -4.36
C VAL A 75 2.54 -2.72 -5.67
N PHE A 76 1.35 -3.29 -5.60
CA PHE A 76 0.46 -3.48 -6.73
C PHE A 76 -0.62 -2.42 -6.67
N ARG A 77 -0.76 -1.63 -7.74
CA ARG A 77 -1.75 -0.55 -7.83
C ARG A 77 -2.58 -0.71 -9.10
N VAL A 78 -3.89 -0.73 -8.96
CA VAL A 78 -4.80 -0.68 -10.11
C VAL A 78 -4.69 0.71 -10.74
N LYS A 79 -4.49 0.74 -12.05
CA LYS A 79 -4.48 1.99 -12.80
C LYS A 79 -5.84 2.69 -12.59
N GLU A 80 -5.78 3.95 -12.19
CA GLU A 80 -6.93 4.86 -12.04
C GLU A 80 -7.83 4.69 -10.81
N GLU A 81 -7.46 3.81 -9.86
CA GLU A 81 -8.22 3.61 -8.61
C GLU A 81 -8.35 4.85 -7.71
N ILE A 82 -7.45 5.81 -7.86
CA ILE A 82 -7.51 7.11 -7.18
C ILE A 82 -7.09 8.18 -8.20
N LEU A 83 -7.65 8.14 -9.41
CA LEU A 83 -7.35 9.18 -10.40
C LEU A 83 -7.68 10.56 -9.83
N THR A 84 -6.66 11.41 -9.81
CA THR A 84 -6.74 12.86 -9.84
C THR A 84 -7.02 13.33 -11.27
N THR A 85 -8.18 12.96 -11.85
CA THR A 85 -8.70 13.63 -13.05
C THR A 85 -9.68 14.71 -12.62
N LEU A 86 -9.23 15.95 -12.80
CA LEU A 86 -9.86 17.19 -12.36
C LEU A 86 -11.11 17.58 -13.18
N GLU A 87 -11.66 16.66 -13.98
CA GLU A 87 -12.82 16.96 -14.83
C GLU A 87 -14.14 16.45 -14.24
N ASP A 88 -14.12 15.45 -13.33
CA ASP A 88 -15.28 15.05 -12.50
C ASP A 88 -14.95 15.02 -10.98
N GLY A 89 -13.70 15.34 -10.60
CA GLY A 89 -13.03 14.90 -9.37
C GLY A 89 -12.80 15.93 -8.26
N ARG A 90 -13.82 16.29 -7.48
CA ARG A 90 -13.62 17.08 -6.22
C ARG A 90 -13.73 16.27 -4.92
N ARG A 91 -14.50 15.18 -4.88
CA ARG A 91 -14.70 14.40 -3.64
C ARG A 91 -13.66 13.30 -3.42
N PHE A 92 -13.25 12.60 -4.48
CA PHE A 92 -12.27 11.50 -4.39
C PHE A 92 -10.82 11.98 -4.51
N ALA A 93 -10.58 13.08 -5.23
CA ALA A 93 -9.28 13.77 -5.23
C ALA A 93 -8.87 14.21 -3.81
N LEU A 94 -9.83 14.53 -2.93
CA LEU A 94 -9.55 14.86 -1.53
C LEU A 94 -8.97 13.67 -0.76
N ILE A 95 -9.41 12.44 -1.03
CA ILE A 95 -8.87 11.24 -0.39
C ILE A 95 -7.42 11.02 -0.84
N GLY A 96 -7.14 11.17 -2.14
CA GLY A 96 -5.78 11.13 -2.67
C GLY A 96 -4.88 12.25 -2.13
N LEU A 97 -5.43 13.45 -1.88
CA LEU A 97 -4.68 14.58 -1.30
C LEU A 97 -4.38 14.41 0.21
N LEU A 98 -5.21 13.65 0.92
CA LEU A 98 -5.06 13.40 2.36
C LEU A 98 -4.24 12.14 2.67
N MET A 99 -4.05 11.25 1.69
CA MET A 99 -3.26 10.04 1.85
C MET A 99 -1.81 10.28 1.37
N PRO A 100 -0.79 9.94 2.17
CA PRO A 100 0.59 10.01 1.71
C PRO A 100 0.80 9.05 0.54
N ASP A 101 1.79 9.34 -0.31
CA ASP A 101 2.16 8.46 -1.41
C ASP A 101 2.77 7.14 -0.92
N SER A 102 2.42 6.06 -1.59
CA SER A 102 3.01 4.74 -1.36
C SER A 102 4.50 4.72 -1.71
N VAL A 103 5.30 4.02 -0.90
CA VAL A 103 6.72 3.81 -1.14
C VAL A 103 7.00 2.37 -1.52
N GLY A 104 8.05 2.14 -2.30
CA GLY A 104 8.50 0.81 -2.69
C GLY A 104 8.63 0.63 -4.19
N ARG A 105 8.76 -0.63 -4.61
CA ARG A 105 8.72 -1.02 -6.02
C ARG A 105 7.26 -1.16 -6.43
N GLN A 106 6.83 -0.33 -7.38
CA GLN A 106 5.44 -0.29 -7.82
C GLN A 106 5.24 -1.08 -9.11
N PHE A 107 4.11 -1.77 -9.19
CA PHE A 107 3.60 -2.48 -10.35
C PHE A 107 2.18 -2.00 -10.61
N GLU A 108 1.96 -1.44 -11.79
CA GLU A 108 0.63 -1.02 -12.21
C GLU A 108 -0.12 -2.23 -12.79
N LEU A 109 -1.34 -2.42 -12.31
CA LEU A 109 -2.28 -3.40 -12.79
C LEU A 109 -3.27 -2.73 -13.75
N PRO A 110 -3.66 -3.37 -14.86
CA PRO A 110 -4.71 -2.84 -15.70
C PRO A 110 -6.04 -2.82 -14.92
N ALA A 111 -6.81 -1.74 -15.07
CA ALA A 111 -8.23 -1.76 -14.71
C ALA A 111 -8.97 -2.69 -15.69
N ALA A 112 -9.02 -3.97 -15.36
CA ALA A 112 -9.73 -4.97 -16.14
C ALA A 112 -11.25 -4.83 -15.87
N GLY A 113 -12.05 -4.75 -16.93
CA GLY A 113 -13.47 -4.38 -16.89
C GLY A 113 -13.79 -3.24 -17.86
N SER A 114 -15.05 -3.13 -18.30
CA SER A 114 -15.46 -2.04 -19.20
C SER A 114 -15.25 -0.67 -18.53
N ARG A 115 -14.21 0.05 -18.97
CA ARG A 115 -13.70 1.31 -18.41
C ARG A 115 -14.74 2.42 -18.23
N SER A 116 -15.87 2.38 -18.94
CA SER A 116 -16.85 3.48 -18.93
C SER A 116 -17.84 3.49 -17.76
N LEU A 117 -17.83 2.52 -16.83
CA LEU A 117 -18.84 2.44 -15.76
C LEU A 117 -18.30 2.23 -14.34
N LEU A 118 -16.98 2.18 -14.14
CA LEU A 118 -16.39 1.86 -12.83
C LEU A 118 -15.92 3.13 -12.11
N THR A 119 -16.30 3.26 -10.85
CA THR A 119 -15.86 4.36 -9.99
C THR A 119 -14.42 4.10 -9.48
N PRO A 120 -13.64 5.15 -9.17
CA PRO A 120 -12.32 5.00 -8.54
C PRO A 120 -12.38 4.14 -7.26
N PHE A 121 -13.43 4.29 -6.46
CA PHE A 121 -13.63 3.47 -5.26
C PHE A 121 -13.78 1.97 -5.56
N GLN A 122 -14.43 1.61 -6.66
CA GLN A 122 -14.51 0.21 -7.08
C GLN A 122 -13.14 -0.31 -7.52
N LEU A 123 -12.42 0.46 -8.33
CA LEU A 123 -11.05 0.14 -8.75
C LEU A 123 -10.08 0.05 -7.55
N HIS A 124 -10.35 0.77 -6.46
CA HIS A 124 -9.61 0.67 -5.20
C HIS A 124 -9.79 -0.69 -4.52
N GLY A 125 -10.90 -1.39 -4.75
CA GLY A 125 -11.22 -2.67 -4.13
C GLY A 125 -10.31 -3.84 -4.56
N MET A 126 -10.28 -4.89 -3.73
CA MET A 126 -9.48 -6.09 -4.01
C MET A 126 -9.98 -6.90 -5.21
N ASP A 127 -11.25 -6.79 -5.59
CA ASP A 127 -11.79 -7.50 -6.76
C ASP A 127 -11.04 -7.10 -8.04
N PHE A 128 -10.77 -5.81 -8.22
CA PHE A 128 -10.04 -5.30 -9.38
C PHE A 128 -8.53 -5.47 -9.28
N VAL A 129 -8.00 -5.53 -8.05
CA VAL A 129 -6.61 -5.96 -7.83
C VAL A 129 -6.43 -7.40 -8.29
N LEU A 130 -7.30 -8.31 -7.86
CA LEU A 130 -7.22 -9.73 -8.22
C LEU A 130 -7.38 -9.92 -9.72
N LEU A 131 -8.39 -9.28 -10.33
CA LEU A 131 -8.60 -9.33 -11.76
C LEU A 131 -7.40 -8.77 -12.55
N GLY A 132 -6.83 -7.66 -12.08
CA GLY A 132 -5.62 -7.09 -12.69
C GLY A 132 -4.41 -8.01 -12.59
N LEU A 133 -4.25 -8.75 -11.48
CA LEU A 133 -3.18 -9.74 -11.32
C LEU A 133 -3.35 -10.96 -12.22
N GLU A 134 -4.59 -11.44 -12.39
CA GLU A 134 -4.90 -12.55 -13.30
C GLU A 134 -4.55 -12.22 -14.75
N THR A 135 -4.70 -10.96 -15.17
CA THR A 135 -4.33 -10.53 -16.53
C THR A 135 -2.83 -10.44 -16.80
N LEU A 136 -1.98 -10.59 -15.79
CA LEU A 136 -0.51 -10.60 -15.94
C LEU A 136 0.08 -12.01 -16.08
N GLN A 137 -0.74 -13.06 -16.05
CA GLN A 137 -0.33 -14.47 -16.25
C GLN A 137 -0.44 -14.86 -17.72
#